data_AF-A0A943ATL5-F1
#
_entry.id   AF-A0A943ATL5-F1
#
_cell.length_a   1.000
_cell.length_b   1.000
_cell.length_c   1.000
_cell.angle_alpha   90.00
_cell.angle_beta   90.00
_cell.angle_gamma   90.00
#
_symmetry.space_group_name_H-M   'P 1'
#
loop_
_entity.id
_entity.type
_entity.pdbx_description
1 polymer ?
#
loop_
_entity_poly.entity_id
_entity_poly.type
_entity_poly.pdbx_seq_one_letter_code
_entity_poly.pdbx_strand_id
1 'polypeptide(L)'
;MQKAYLEPTPDQTFEVVGEGPYNFAKVLARSREMQAAGDIEGACNERFQAFQRLAELIPEDEEVNLEWNHRNSRAALELIFASAIDHFLINDFEMSAALLEMLLELDPEDHLEGSELLAFDYLAMDEQELFDEVINDVSDKHPGREVLLLWSAFRRSGKLPEGELQRFRTRFAPWFAEFTADEHPADEAYLLDIGSERPSPAAQARELWLQTENLWVLWPGFVDALRAAR
;
A
#
# COMPACT_ATOMS: atom_id res chain seq x y z
N MET A 1 26.77 16.99 -15.80
CA MET A 1 25.87 15.91 -15.35
C MET A 1 24.92 15.64 -16.49
N GLN A 2 24.80 14.38 -16.92
CA GLN A 2 23.72 14.01 -17.82
C GLN A 2 22.42 14.22 -17.04
N LYS A 3 21.52 15.05 -17.60
CA LYS A 3 20.23 15.37 -16.96
C LYS A 3 19.38 14.09 -17.03
N ALA A 4 18.69 13.72 -15.95
CA ALA A 4 17.71 12.65 -16.02
C ALA A 4 16.55 13.06 -16.94
N TYR A 5 15.95 12.09 -17.63
CA TYR A 5 14.85 12.32 -18.56
C TYR A 5 13.96 11.08 -18.70
N LEU A 6 12.76 11.28 -19.24
CA LEU A 6 11.83 10.23 -19.63
C LEU A 6 12.08 9.86 -21.10
N GLU A 7 12.45 8.61 -21.35
CA GLU A 7 12.67 8.08 -22.71
C GLU A 7 11.42 7.35 -23.18
N PRO A 8 10.73 7.80 -24.25
CA PRO A 8 9.52 7.15 -24.72
C PRO A 8 9.83 5.77 -25.33
N THR A 9 8.94 4.81 -25.09
CA THR A 9 9.01 3.46 -25.66
C THR A 9 8.07 3.33 -26.88
N PRO A 10 8.20 2.25 -27.69
CA PRO A 10 7.23 1.94 -28.74
C PRO A 10 5.80 1.67 -28.25
N ASP A 11 5.65 1.27 -26.98
CA ASP A 11 4.39 0.88 -26.36
C ASP A 11 3.67 2.06 -25.67
N GLN A 12 4.09 3.30 -25.96
CA GLN A 12 3.54 4.53 -25.38
C GLN A 12 3.73 4.64 -23.85
N THR A 13 4.76 3.95 -23.33
CA THR A 13 5.26 4.09 -21.96
C THR A 13 6.57 4.88 -21.94
N PHE A 14 7.11 5.14 -20.75
CA PHE A 14 8.36 5.89 -20.56
C PHE A 14 9.36 5.15 -19.66
N GLU A 15 10.61 5.16 -20.08
CA GLU A 15 11.75 4.71 -19.28
C GLU A 15 12.38 5.88 -18.52
N VAL A 16 12.54 5.75 -17.20
CA VAL A 16 13.21 6.75 -16.38
C VAL A 16 14.73 6.59 -16.50
N VAL A 17 15.37 7.39 -17.35
CA VAL A 17 16.81 7.34 -17.58
C VAL A 17 17.54 8.36 -16.71
N GLY A 18 18.46 7.89 -15.87
CA GLY A 18 19.21 8.76 -14.97
C GLY A 18 20.36 8.07 -14.24
N GLU A 19 21.34 8.88 -13.82
CA GLU A 19 22.47 8.45 -13.00
C GLU A 19 22.49 9.16 -11.64
N GLY A 20 23.38 8.71 -10.75
CA GLY A 20 23.55 9.30 -9.42
C GLY A 20 22.23 9.30 -8.64
N PRO A 21 21.71 10.47 -8.22
CA PRO A 21 20.46 10.55 -7.44
C PRO A 21 19.19 10.15 -8.21
N TYR A 22 19.27 10.01 -9.54
CA TYR A 22 18.18 9.54 -10.41
C TYR A 22 18.32 8.05 -10.80
N ASN A 23 19.33 7.36 -10.27
CA ASN A 23 19.39 5.90 -10.32
C ASN A 23 18.53 5.33 -9.18
N PHE A 24 17.21 5.41 -9.34
CA PHE A 24 16.20 4.98 -8.38
C PHE A 24 16.43 3.55 -7.91
N ALA A 25 16.90 2.66 -8.78
CA ALA A 25 17.20 1.30 -8.38
C ALA A 25 18.39 1.17 -7.40
N LYS A 26 19.37 2.09 -7.44
CA LYS A 26 20.41 2.17 -6.38
C LYS A 26 19.88 2.81 -5.11
N VAL A 27 19.05 3.84 -5.24
CA VAL A 27 18.43 4.54 -4.11
C VAL A 27 17.53 3.59 -3.31
N LEU A 28 16.72 2.79 -3.99
CA LEU A 28 15.86 1.77 -3.40
C LEU A 28 16.66 0.67 -2.70
N ALA A 29 17.76 0.21 -3.31
CA ALA A 29 18.64 -0.76 -2.64
C ALA A 29 19.21 -0.19 -1.34
N ARG A 30 19.67 1.08 -1.37
CA ARG A 30 20.21 1.76 -0.20
C ARG A 30 19.16 1.98 0.89
N SER A 31 17.93 2.37 0.56
CA SER A 31 16.87 2.54 1.57
C SER A 31 16.51 1.21 2.23
N ARG A 32 16.49 0.10 1.47
CA ARG A 32 16.34 -1.26 2.02
C ARG A 32 17.49 -1.65 2.95
N GLU A 33 18.73 -1.32 2.59
CA GLU A 33 19.90 -1.55 3.47
C GLU A 33 19.82 -0.76 4.78
N MET A 34 19.39 0.51 4.73
CA MET A 34 19.16 1.35 5.91
C MET A 34 18.09 0.74 6.83
N GLN A 35 16.96 0.35 6.25
CA GLN A 35 15.87 -0.30 7.00
C GLN A 35 16.34 -1.61 7.65
N ALA A 36 17.07 -2.45 6.93
CA ALA A 36 17.63 -3.70 7.47
C ALA A 36 18.66 -3.45 8.59
N ALA A 37 19.35 -2.32 8.56
CA ALA A 37 20.27 -1.89 9.62
C ALA A 37 19.57 -1.23 10.82
N GLY A 38 18.25 -1.05 10.77
CA GLY A 38 17.45 -0.36 11.80
C GLY A 38 17.44 1.16 11.69
N ASP A 39 18.01 1.73 10.62
CA ASP A 39 17.94 3.17 10.31
C ASP A 39 16.64 3.48 9.56
N ILE A 40 15.52 3.41 10.30
CA ILE A 40 14.19 3.59 9.72
C ILE A 40 14.00 5.02 9.24
N GLU A 41 14.35 6.02 10.06
CA GLU A 41 14.24 7.43 9.69
C GLU A 41 15.09 7.76 8.45
N GLY A 42 16.31 7.23 8.36
CA GLY A 42 17.15 7.38 7.17
C GLY A 42 16.53 6.74 5.92
N ALA A 43 15.93 5.55 6.07
CA ALA A 43 15.25 4.86 4.96
C ALA A 43 14.03 5.66 4.45
N CYS A 44 13.15 6.12 5.34
CA CYS A 44 11.98 6.92 4.97
C CYS A 44 12.39 8.21 4.25
N ASN A 45 13.38 8.93 4.81
CA ASN A 45 13.90 10.16 4.19
C ASN A 45 14.51 9.90 2.81
N GLU A 46 15.24 8.80 2.62
CA GLU A 46 15.83 8.43 1.33
C GLU A 46 14.73 8.16 0.28
N ARG A 47 13.65 7.48 0.66
CA ARG A 47 12.49 7.22 -0.21
C ARG A 47 11.76 8.50 -0.59
N PHE A 48 11.42 9.32 0.39
CA PHE A 48 10.69 10.58 0.15
C PHE A 48 11.48 11.55 -0.73
N GLN A 49 12.79 11.71 -0.50
CA GLN A 49 13.63 12.55 -1.36
C GLN A 49 13.76 11.99 -2.79
N ALA A 50 13.70 10.67 -2.95
CA ALA A 50 13.71 10.07 -4.28
C ALA A 50 12.42 10.37 -5.02
N PHE A 51 11.27 10.23 -4.36
CA PHE A 51 9.97 10.63 -4.88
C PHE A 51 9.99 12.11 -5.33
N GLN A 52 10.47 13.04 -4.50
CA GLN A 52 10.51 14.47 -4.86
C GLN A 52 11.28 14.71 -6.17
N ARG A 53 12.39 14.00 -6.38
CA ARG A 53 13.17 14.09 -7.64
C ARG A 53 12.43 13.47 -8.82
N LEU A 54 11.65 12.42 -8.59
CA LEU A 54 10.81 11.82 -9.63
C LEU A 54 9.68 12.78 -10.02
N ALA A 55 8.99 13.37 -9.04
CA ALA A 55 7.93 14.35 -9.29
C ALA A 55 8.45 15.55 -10.12
N GLU A 56 9.67 16.02 -9.88
CA GLU A 56 10.32 17.06 -10.71
C GLU A 56 10.58 16.64 -12.17
N LEU A 57 10.60 15.33 -12.47
CA LEU A 57 10.75 14.80 -13.83
C LEU A 57 9.42 14.59 -14.55
N ILE A 58 8.32 14.42 -13.81
CA ILE A 58 7.01 14.16 -14.40
C ILE A 58 6.41 15.51 -14.84
N PRO A 59 6.05 15.67 -16.12
CA PRO A 59 5.33 16.86 -16.60
C PRO A 59 3.92 16.94 -15.99
N GLU A 60 3.51 18.13 -15.55
CA GLU A 60 2.17 18.35 -14.95
C GLU A 60 1.02 18.24 -15.96
N ASP A 61 1.29 18.48 -17.25
CA ASP A 61 0.26 18.60 -18.30
C ASP A 61 0.25 17.40 -19.28
N GLU A 62 1.02 16.35 -19.03
CA GLU A 62 1.11 15.18 -19.91
C GLU A 62 0.88 13.87 -19.14
N GLU A 63 0.11 12.96 -19.71
CA GLU A 63 -0.06 11.61 -19.17
C GLU A 63 1.24 10.82 -19.34
N VAL A 64 1.78 10.32 -18.22
CA VAL A 64 3.03 9.55 -18.21
C VAL A 64 2.77 8.19 -17.59
N ASN A 65 2.87 7.14 -18.39
CA ASN A 65 2.90 5.75 -17.92
C ASN A 65 4.35 5.25 -17.91
N LEU A 66 4.86 4.78 -16.77
CA LEU A 66 6.22 4.27 -16.63
C LEU A 66 6.33 2.81 -17.04
N GLU A 67 7.33 2.48 -17.86
CA GLU A 67 7.57 1.12 -18.32
C GLU A 67 7.96 0.19 -17.16
N TRP A 68 7.05 -0.70 -16.75
CA TRP A 68 7.24 -1.63 -15.64
C TRP A 68 8.45 -2.55 -15.83
N ASN A 69 8.74 -2.99 -17.05
CA ASN A 69 9.86 -3.90 -17.30
C ASN A 69 11.22 -3.20 -17.25
N HIS A 70 11.25 -1.86 -17.30
CA HIS A 70 12.47 -1.10 -17.19
C HIS A 70 12.90 -0.97 -15.72
N ARG A 71 14.09 -1.49 -15.40
CA ARG A 71 14.62 -1.61 -14.02
C ARG A 71 14.53 -0.32 -13.21
N ASN A 72 14.87 0.82 -13.81
CA ASN A 72 14.91 2.09 -13.07
C ASN A 72 13.52 2.72 -12.92
N SER A 73 12.63 2.53 -13.91
CA SER A 73 11.23 2.94 -13.84
C SER A 73 10.49 2.19 -12.74
N ARG A 74 10.61 0.85 -12.74
CA ARG A 74 10.04 0.01 -11.69
C ARG A 74 10.53 0.40 -10.29
N ALA A 75 11.83 0.65 -10.16
CA ALA A 75 12.37 1.10 -8.88
C ALA A 75 11.84 2.47 -8.43
N ALA A 76 11.49 3.35 -9.37
CA ALA A 76 10.85 4.63 -9.07
C ALA A 76 9.43 4.42 -8.51
N LEU A 77 8.64 3.53 -9.14
CA LEU A 77 7.31 3.12 -8.65
C LEU A 77 7.39 2.45 -7.27
N GLU A 78 8.32 1.49 -7.09
CA GLU A 78 8.57 0.83 -5.80
C GLU A 78 8.98 1.84 -4.70
N LEU A 79 9.65 2.94 -5.04
CA LEU A 79 10.01 4.01 -4.09
C LEU A 79 8.81 4.87 -3.71
N ILE A 80 7.94 5.22 -4.67
CA ILE A 80 6.69 5.92 -4.38
C ILE A 80 5.84 5.09 -3.41
N PHE A 81 5.60 3.83 -3.76
CA PHE A 81 4.79 2.93 -2.94
C PHE A 81 5.35 2.75 -1.53
N ALA A 82 6.66 2.52 -1.41
CA ALA A 82 7.29 2.39 -0.09
C ALA A 82 7.26 3.71 0.70
N SER A 83 7.33 4.87 0.03
CA SER A 83 7.14 6.17 0.68
C SER A 83 5.69 6.37 1.13
N ALA A 84 4.70 5.91 0.36
CA ALA A 84 3.29 5.98 0.75
C ALA A 84 3.05 5.18 2.04
N ILE A 85 3.57 3.94 2.09
CA ILE A 85 3.52 3.10 3.30
C ILE A 85 4.14 3.82 4.51
N ASP A 86 5.29 4.49 4.34
CA ASP A 86 5.90 5.24 5.45
C ASP A 86 4.97 6.31 6.03
N HIS A 87 4.28 7.05 5.17
CA HIS A 87 3.35 8.10 5.57
C HIS A 87 2.07 7.52 6.17
N PHE A 88 1.54 6.45 5.58
CA PHE A 88 0.40 5.72 6.12
C PHE A 88 0.64 5.27 7.56
N LEU A 89 1.79 4.65 7.83
CA LEU A 89 2.12 4.09 9.15
C LEU A 89 2.28 5.16 10.24
N ILE A 90 2.58 6.41 9.87
CA ILE A 90 2.61 7.55 10.80
C ILE A 90 1.29 8.34 10.83
N ASN A 91 0.25 7.82 10.18
CA ASN A 91 -1.09 8.41 10.03
C ASN A 91 -1.12 9.71 9.23
N ASP A 92 -0.13 9.94 8.36
CA ASP A 92 -0.14 11.00 7.36
C ASP A 92 -0.87 10.48 6.10
N PHE A 93 -2.17 10.27 6.25
CA PHE A 93 -3.03 9.67 5.21
C PHE A 93 -3.15 10.57 3.97
N GLU A 94 -3.06 11.90 4.14
CA GLU A 94 -3.11 12.86 3.02
C GLU A 94 -1.88 12.67 2.12
N MET A 95 -0.68 12.61 2.70
CA MET A 95 0.54 12.37 1.92
C MET A 95 0.60 10.95 1.34
N SER A 96 0.16 9.94 2.10
CA SER A 96 0.05 8.56 1.60
C SER A 96 -0.85 8.48 0.37
N ALA A 97 -2.06 9.06 0.45
CA ALA A 97 -3.01 9.09 -0.65
C ALA A 97 -2.43 9.80 -1.88
N ALA A 98 -1.84 10.99 -1.70
CA ALA A 98 -1.25 11.74 -2.81
C ALA A 98 -0.12 10.98 -3.53
N LEU A 99 0.69 10.23 -2.76
CA LEU A 99 1.72 9.36 -3.33
C LEU A 99 1.12 8.19 -4.12
N LEU A 100 0.04 7.57 -3.60
CA LEU A 100 -0.63 6.45 -4.25
C LEU A 100 -1.42 6.87 -5.49
N GLU A 101 -2.06 8.04 -5.48
CA GLU A 101 -2.70 8.63 -6.66
C GLU A 101 -1.67 8.83 -7.78
N MET A 102 -0.52 9.45 -7.47
CA MET A 102 0.57 9.57 -8.44
C MET A 102 1.10 8.20 -8.89
N LEU A 103 1.21 7.23 -7.98
CA LEU A 103 1.64 5.88 -8.33
C LEU A 103 0.72 5.26 -9.39
N LEU A 104 -0.60 5.35 -9.20
CA LEU A 104 -1.60 4.78 -10.10
C LEU A 104 -1.73 5.56 -11.41
N GLU A 105 -1.44 6.87 -11.41
CA GLU A 105 -1.29 7.64 -12.66
C GLU A 105 -0.07 7.17 -13.46
N LEU A 106 1.05 6.90 -12.79
CA LEU A 106 2.28 6.43 -13.41
C LEU A 106 2.27 4.95 -13.78
N ASP A 107 1.45 4.14 -13.11
CA ASP A 107 1.28 2.72 -13.31
C ASP A 107 -0.20 2.32 -13.26
N PRO A 108 -0.97 2.61 -14.34
CA PRO A 108 -2.40 2.34 -14.38
C PRO A 108 -2.75 0.84 -14.39
N GLU A 109 -1.76 -0.04 -14.57
CA GLU A 109 -1.95 -1.50 -14.44
C GLU A 109 -1.92 -1.96 -12.97
N ASP A 110 -1.62 -1.05 -12.03
CA ASP A 110 -1.56 -1.28 -10.59
C ASP A 110 -0.71 -2.51 -10.21
N HIS A 111 0.52 -2.59 -10.74
CA HIS A 111 1.38 -3.75 -10.53
C HIS A 111 1.78 -3.94 -9.06
N LEU A 112 1.75 -2.87 -8.26
CA LEU A 112 2.07 -2.88 -6.84
C LEU A 112 0.84 -3.03 -5.95
N GLU A 113 -0.36 -3.15 -6.52
CA GLU A 113 -1.64 -3.27 -5.80
C GLU A 113 -1.89 -2.08 -4.84
N GLY A 114 -1.45 -0.89 -5.23
CA GLY A 114 -1.54 0.35 -4.46
C GLY A 114 -2.96 0.83 -4.22
N SER A 115 -3.92 0.42 -5.07
CA SER A 115 -5.33 0.75 -4.90
C SER A 115 -5.91 0.29 -3.55
N GLU A 116 -5.40 -0.82 -2.99
CA GLU A 116 -5.87 -1.31 -1.70
C GLU A 116 -5.47 -0.37 -0.55
N LEU A 117 -4.22 0.10 -0.53
CA LEU A 117 -3.75 1.05 0.49
C LEU A 117 -4.43 2.42 0.33
N LEU A 118 -4.66 2.86 -0.91
CA LEU A 118 -5.34 4.12 -1.20
C LEU A 118 -6.80 4.09 -0.71
N ALA A 119 -7.48 2.95 -0.84
CA ALA A 119 -8.81 2.78 -0.30
C ALA A 119 -8.85 2.89 1.24
N PHE A 120 -7.80 2.41 1.94
CA PHE A 120 -7.67 2.61 3.39
C PHE A 120 -7.45 4.08 3.74
N ASP A 121 -6.60 4.79 3.01
CA ASP A 121 -6.36 6.23 3.19
C ASP A 121 -7.65 7.04 3.06
N TYR A 122 -8.42 6.83 1.99
CA TYR A 122 -9.69 7.53 1.79
C TYR A 122 -10.68 7.26 2.92
N LEU A 123 -10.80 6.00 3.40
CA LEU A 123 -11.66 5.71 4.55
C LEU A 123 -11.15 6.35 5.85
N ALA A 124 -9.83 6.41 6.07
CA ALA A 124 -9.25 7.07 7.23
C ALA A 124 -9.62 8.57 7.23
N MET A 125 -9.55 9.22 6.07
CA MET A 125 -9.86 10.64 5.85
C MET A 125 -11.36 10.97 5.70
N ASP A 126 -12.24 9.96 5.69
CA ASP A 126 -13.69 10.09 5.43
C ASP A 126 -14.08 10.48 3.99
N GLU A 127 -13.19 10.26 3.02
CA GLU A 127 -13.41 10.53 1.60
C GLU A 127 -14.20 9.40 0.92
N GLN A 128 -15.50 9.33 1.20
CA GLN A 128 -16.36 8.23 0.75
C GLN A 128 -16.53 8.16 -0.77
N GLU A 129 -16.60 9.30 -1.45
CA GLU A 129 -16.78 9.33 -2.91
C GLU A 129 -15.56 8.74 -3.63
N LEU A 130 -14.35 9.09 -3.18
CA LEU A 130 -13.10 8.54 -3.71
C LEU A 130 -12.93 7.07 -3.35
N PHE A 131 -13.31 6.69 -2.11
CA PHE A 131 -13.35 5.27 -1.71
C PHE A 131 -14.24 4.43 -2.64
N ASP A 132 -15.46 4.90 -2.92
CA ASP A 132 -16.42 4.17 -3.76
C ASP A 132 -15.92 4.01 -5.21
N GLU A 133 -15.03 4.90 -5.68
CA GLU A 133 -14.34 4.79 -6.95
C GLU A 133 -13.22 3.73 -6.90
N VAL A 134 -12.20 3.94 -6.05
CA VAL A 134 -10.99 3.09 -6.01
C VAL A 134 -11.27 1.66 -5.57
N ILE A 135 -12.30 1.42 -4.74
CA ILE A 135 -12.64 0.06 -4.29
C ILE A 135 -13.03 -0.83 -5.47
N ASN A 136 -13.42 -0.29 -6.62
CA ASN A 136 -13.74 -1.09 -7.81
C ASN A 136 -12.51 -1.75 -8.42
N ASP A 137 -11.32 -1.19 -8.20
CA ASP A 137 -10.06 -1.70 -8.73
C ASP A 137 -9.47 -2.79 -7.83
N VAL A 138 -9.84 -2.84 -6.55
CA VAL A 138 -9.41 -3.89 -5.62
C VAL A 138 -10.16 -5.21 -5.90
N SER A 139 -9.46 -6.31 -6.16
CA SER A 139 -10.09 -7.60 -6.50
C SER A 139 -11.06 -8.15 -5.43
N ASP A 140 -12.18 -8.76 -5.85
CA ASP A 140 -13.10 -9.48 -4.94
C ASP A 140 -12.49 -10.76 -4.31
N LYS A 141 -11.32 -11.16 -4.82
CA LYS A 141 -10.52 -12.27 -4.27
C LYS A 141 -9.57 -11.80 -3.19
N HIS A 142 -9.31 -10.50 -3.06
CA HIS A 142 -8.45 -9.96 -2.04
C HIS A 142 -9.22 -9.77 -0.72
N PRO A 143 -8.69 -10.31 0.39
CA PRO A 143 -9.35 -10.24 1.69
C PRO A 143 -9.44 -8.81 2.22
N GLY A 144 -8.51 -7.92 1.88
CA GLY A 144 -8.56 -6.53 2.32
C GLY A 144 -9.72 -5.75 1.70
N ARG A 145 -10.21 -6.12 0.51
CA ARG A 145 -11.49 -5.60 -0.02
C ARG A 145 -12.64 -5.82 0.96
N GLU A 146 -12.78 -7.01 1.55
CA GLU A 146 -13.87 -7.26 2.50
C GLU A 146 -13.67 -6.51 3.82
N VAL A 147 -12.43 -6.34 4.28
CA VAL A 147 -12.10 -5.50 5.44
C VAL A 147 -12.51 -4.05 5.18
N LEU A 148 -12.15 -3.51 4.01
CA LEU A 148 -12.51 -2.16 3.57
C LEU A 148 -14.02 -1.96 3.52
N LEU A 149 -14.78 -2.87 2.92
CA LEU A 149 -16.24 -2.79 2.84
C LEU A 149 -16.90 -2.83 4.23
N LEU A 150 -16.43 -3.74 5.10
CA LEU A 150 -16.91 -3.85 6.48
C LEU A 150 -16.60 -2.57 7.27
N TRP A 151 -15.37 -2.05 7.16
CA TRP A 151 -14.94 -0.86 7.88
C TRP A 151 -15.66 0.39 7.37
N SER A 152 -15.81 0.55 6.06
CA SER A 152 -16.58 1.61 5.40
C SER A 152 -18.03 1.65 5.90
N ALA A 153 -18.73 0.51 5.91
CA ALA A 153 -20.10 0.42 6.41
C ALA A 153 -20.20 0.70 7.93
N PHE A 154 -19.22 0.23 8.70
CA PHE A 154 -19.13 0.48 10.13
C PHE A 154 -18.88 1.96 10.44
N ARG A 155 -17.96 2.63 9.73
CA ARG A 155 -17.69 4.07 9.83
C ARG A 155 -18.96 4.89 9.62
N ARG A 156 -19.79 4.53 8.64
CA ARG A 156 -21.04 5.25 8.34
C ARG A 156 -22.16 5.04 9.35
N SER A 157 -22.30 3.83 9.89
CA SER A 157 -23.53 3.41 10.59
C SER A 157 -23.33 2.82 11.98
N GLY A 158 -22.09 2.55 12.38
CA GLY A 158 -21.74 1.80 13.58
C GLY A 158 -22.14 0.32 13.53
N LYS A 159 -22.48 -0.20 12.34
CA LYS A 159 -22.96 -1.58 12.15
C LYS A 159 -22.20 -2.29 11.05
N LEU A 160 -21.92 -3.57 11.29
CA LEU A 160 -21.37 -4.47 10.28
C LEU A 160 -22.50 -5.01 9.39
N PRO A 161 -22.40 -4.90 8.06
CA PRO A 161 -23.41 -5.42 7.16
C PRO A 161 -23.34 -6.96 7.12
N GLU A 162 -24.49 -7.62 7.25
CA GLU A 162 -24.57 -9.08 7.49
C GLU A 162 -23.99 -9.91 6.34
N GLY A 163 -24.14 -9.46 5.09
CA GLY A 163 -23.70 -10.18 3.90
C GLY A 163 -22.18 -10.27 3.78
N GLU A 164 -21.50 -9.13 3.88
CA GLU A 164 -20.05 -8.99 3.87
C GLU A 164 -19.46 -9.68 5.10
N LEU A 165 -20.09 -9.54 6.27
CA LEU A 165 -19.62 -10.20 7.49
C LEU A 165 -19.68 -11.72 7.37
N GLN A 166 -20.76 -12.26 6.80
CA GLN A 166 -20.88 -13.69 6.54
C GLN A 166 -19.85 -14.17 5.52
N ARG A 167 -19.57 -13.37 4.49
CA ARG A 167 -18.55 -13.68 3.49
C ARG A 167 -17.15 -13.68 4.11
N PHE A 168 -16.82 -12.68 4.93
CA PHE A 168 -15.53 -12.60 5.61
C PHE A 168 -15.29 -13.81 6.53
N ARG A 169 -16.31 -14.26 7.26
CA ARG A 169 -16.24 -15.49 8.09
C ARG A 169 -16.04 -16.78 7.30
N THR A 170 -16.56 -16.85 6.08
CA THR A 170 -16.61 -18.10 5.32
C THR A 170 -15.52 -18.18 4.26
N ARG A 171 -15.49 -17.23 3.33
CA ARG A 171 -14.52 -17.17 2.23
C ARG A 171 -13.12 -16.78 2.72
N PHE A 172 -13.05 -15.93 3.75
CA PHE A 172 -11.80 -15.39 4.28
C PHE A 172 -11.59 -15.75 5.75
N ALA A 173 -11.98 -16.97 6.13
CA ALA A 173 -11.95 -17.44 7.52
C ALA A 173 -10.60 -17.21 8.26
N PRO A 174 -9.41 -17.38 7.64
CA PRO A 174 -8.13 -17.06 8.29
C PRO A 174 -8.01 -15.57 8.67
N TRP A 175 -8.48 -14.67 7.81
CA TRP A 175 -8.48 -13.22 8.07
C TRP A 175 -9.49 -12.84 9.13
N PHE A 176 -10.71 -13.41 9.11
CA PHE A 176 -11.65 -13.20 10.21
C PHE A 176 -11.10 -13.67 11.55
N ALA A 177 -10.40 -14.82 11.57
CA ALA A 177 -9.76 -15.34 12.77
C ALA A 177 -8.65 -14.42 13.28
N GLU A 178 -7.81 -13.89 12.38
CA GLU A 178 -6.76 -12.94 12.74
C GLU A 178 -7.36 -11.62 13.24
N PHE A 179 -8.26 -10.97 12.49
CA PHE A 179 -8.90 -9.69 12.87
C PHE A 179 -9.74 -9.76 14.16
N THR A 180 -10.06 -10.97 14.63
CA THR A 180 -10.78 -11.19 15.91
C THR A 180 -9.91 -11.82 17.00
N ALA A 181 -8.61 -12.02 16.74
CA ALA A 181 -7.65 -12.49 17.72
C ALA A 181 -7.41 -11.43 18.81
N ASP A 182 -6.94 -11.88 19.97
CA ASP A 182 -6.57 -10.99 21.08
C ASP A 182 -5.14 -10.43 20.91
N GLU A 183 -4.27 -11.16 20.21
CA GLU A 183 -2.85 -10.84 20.02
C GLU A 183 -2.40 -11.17 18.59
N HIS A 184 -1.42 -10.42 18.09
CA HIS A 184 -0.91 -10.50 16.72
C HIS A 184 0.63 -10.51 16.72
N PRO A 185 1.27 -11.59 17.21
CA PRO A 185 2.72 -11.60 17.39
C PRO A 185 3.46 -11.57 16.04
N ALA A 186 4.34 -10.58 15.88
CA ALA A 186 5.34 -10.51 14.81
C ALA A 186 6.63 -11.26 15.22
N ASP A 187 6.49 -12.54 15.57
CA ASP A 187 7.58 -13.38 16.05
C ASP A 187 8.41 -14.05 14.93
N GLU A 188 9.46 -14.78 15.30
CA GLU A 188 10.31 -15.48 14.33
C GLU A 188 9.53 -16.49 13.47
N ALA A 189 8.52 -17.16 14.04
CA ALA A 189 7.72 -18.13 13.30
C ALA A 189 6.88 -17.44 12.23
N TYR A 190 6.27 -16.31 12.56
CA TYR A 190 5.59 -15.44 11.61
C TYR A 190 6.53 -14.97 10.50
N LEU A 191 7.68 -14.39 10.86
CA LEU A 191 8.64 -13.84 9.90
C LEU A 191 9.16 -14.91 8.92
N LEU A 192 9.37 -16.14 9.41
CA LEU A 192 9.76 -17.28 8.56
C LEU A 192 8.66 -17.72 7.60
N ASP A 193 7.39 -17.70 8.04
CA ASP A 193 6.24 -18.10 7.22
C ASP A 193 5.96 -17.05 6.14
N ILE A 194 5.82 -15.78 6.53
CA ILE A 194 5.51 -14.68 5.60
C ILE A 194 6.63 -14.44 4.59
N GLY A 195 7.89 -14.71 4.96
CA GLY A 195 9.04 -14.62 4.05
C GLY A 195 9.24 -15.84 3.14
N SER A 196 8.39 -16.87 3.23
CA SER A 196 8.52 -18.08 2.41
C SER A 196 8.02 -17.88 0.97
N GLU A 197 8.37 -18.78 0.05
CA GLU A 197 7.88 -18.72 -1.34
C GLU A 197 6.34 -18.82 -1.44
N ARG A 198 5.69 -19.43 -0.45
CA ARG A 198 4.24 -19.64 -0.39
C ARG A 198 3.77 -19.47 1.05
N PRO A 199 3.63 -18.22 1.52
CA PRO A 199 3.18 -17.93 2.88
C PRO A 199 1.84 -18.57 3.19
N SER A 200 1.64 -19.01 4.43
CA SER A 200 0.35 -19.53 4.86
C SER A 200 -0.74 -18.44 4.84
N PRO A 201 -2.03 -18.81 4.67
CA PRO A 201 -3.12 -17.86 4.80
C PRO A 201 -3.17 -17.16 6.16
N ALA A 202 -2.68 -17.80 7.22
CA ALA A 202 -2.63 -17.20 8.55
C ALA A 202 -1.53 -16.12 8.63
N ALA A 203 -0.36 -16.35 8.04
CA ALA A 203 0.68 -15.34 7.95
C ALA A 203 0.24 -14.15 7.07
N GLN A 204 -0.39 -14.40 5.92
CA GLN A 204 -0.92 -13.33 5.08
C GLN A 204 -2.03 -12.52 5.79
N ALA A 205 -2.87 -13.18 6.58
CA ALA A 205 -3.87 -12.50 7.41
C ALA A 205 -3.24 -11.59 8.46
N ARG A 206 -2.17 -12.06 9.11
CA ARG A 206 -1.42 -11.26 10.08
C ARG A 206 -0.69 -10.10 9.42
N GLU A 207 -0.12 -10.30 8.24
CA GLU A 207 0.52 -9.22 7.49
C GLU A 207 -0.47 -8.10 7.18
N LEU A 208 -1.66 -8.41 6.64
CA LEU A 208 -2.69 -7.40 6.41
C LEU A 208 -3.10 -6.68 7.70
N TRP A 209 -3.24 -7.42 8.81
CA TRP A 209 -3.56 -6.83 10.11
C TRP A 209 -2.47 -5.87 10.59
N LEU A 210 -1.20 -6.29 10.55
CA LEU A 210 -0.06 -5.50 11.01
C LEU A 210 0.16 -4.26 10.12
N GLN A 211 -0.02 -4.40 8.81
CA GLN A 211 0.05 -3.29 7.86
C GLN A 211 -1.03 -2.23 8.10
N THR A 212 -2.14 -2.60 8.74
CA THR A 212 -3.28 -1.71 9.03
C THR A 212 -3.49 -1.46 10.53
N GLU A 213 -2.56 -1.88 11.38
CA GLU A 213 -2.71 -1.84 12.84
C GLU A 213 -2.97 -0.41 13.35
N ASN A 214 -2.31 0.58 12.75
CA ASN A 214 -2.46 2.00 13.08
C ASN A 214 -3.94 2.46 12.97
N LEU A 215 -4.68 1.98 11.96
CA LEU A 215 -6.11 2.29 11.82
C LEU A 215 -6.92 1.72 12.98
N TRP A 216 -6.59 0.51 13.41
CA TRP A 216 -7.30 -0.19 14.47
C TRP A 216 -7.00 0.38 15.85
N VAL A 217 -5.84 1.00 16.03
CA VAL A 217 -5.53 1.82 17.20
C VAL A 217 -6.35 3.11 17.21
N LEU A 218 -6.50 3.77 16.06
CA LEU A 218 -7.28 5.01 15.94
C LEU A 218 -8.80 4.77 16.03
N TRP A 219 -9.30 3.67 15.46
CA TRP A 219 -10.71 3.30 15.40
C TRP A 219 -10.97 1.88 15.96
N PRO A 220 -10.73 1.64 17.25
CA PRO A 220 -10.82 0.30 17.85
C PRO A 220 -12.23 -0.29 17.80
N GLY A 221 -13.27 0.56 17.71
CA GLY A 221 -14.67 0.12 17.68
C GLY A 221 -15.00 -0.83 16.53
N PHE A 222 -14.28 -0.74 15.40
CA PHE A 222 -14.46 -1.68 14.28
C PHE A 222 -14.06 -3.10 14.67
N VAL A 223 -12.88 -3.25 15.28
CA VAL A 223 -12.33 -4.52 15.76
C VAL A 223 -13.20 -5.09 16.87
N ASP A 224 -13.62 -4.26 17.80
CA ASP A 224 -14.53 -4.65 18.88
C ASP A 224 -15.86 -5.17 18.34
N ALA A 225 -16.40 -4.54 17.29
CA ALA A 225 -17.60 -5.01 16.61
C ALA A 225 -17.38 -6.36 15.91
N LEU A 226 -16.22 -6.57 15.26
CA LEU A 226 -15.88 -7.87 14.66
C LEU A 226 -15.78 -8.97 15.72
N ARG A 227 -15.09 -8.70 16.84
CA ARG A 227 -14.94 -9.64 17.97
C ARG A 227 -16.29 -9.96 18.62
N ALA A 228 -17.15 -8.96 18.81
CA ALA A 228 -18.49 -9.15 19.35
C ALA A 228 -19.38 -10.00 18.43
N ALA A 229 -19.05 -10.05 17.14
CA ALA A 229 -19.81 -10.83 16.17
C ALA A 229 -19.32 -12.28 16.03
N ARG A 230 -18.16 -12.65 16.60
CA ARG A 230 -17.52 -13.97 16.47
C ARG A 230 -18.46 -15.17 16.66
#